data_AF-A0A0U1P597-F1
#
_entry.id   AF-A0A0U1P597-F1
#
_cell.length_a   1.000
_cell.length_b   1.000
_cell.length_c   1.000
_cell.angle_alpha   90.00
_cell.angle_beta   90.00
_cell.angle_gamma   90.00
#
_symmetry.space_group_name_H-M   'P 1'
#
loop_
_entity.id
_entity.type
_entity.pdbx_description
1 polymer ?
#
loop_
_entity_poly.entity_id
_entity_poly.type
_entity_poly.pdbx_seq_one_letter_code
_entity_poly.pdbx_strand_id
1 'polypeptide(L)'
;MPTNVCQIANGDATSSSEVSSNVEAKLVPILTIGFISLFIFAALFDMSSFTAFIQTSFESAANTFGQSWQWLMLVNFIFALVLAFSPLGKKVMGAESKPTIGTFRWLAMIMCTLLAGGGVFWSAAEPIYHFITPPPAFSDVSGSTLQAVAPALDQAFLHWGFLAWAVLGTLATIVLMYAHHEHGVKLRPRALLFPIFGNKLENHWMGSVIDACSIIAVAAGTIGPIGFLASQLGYSLELLTGLENNVQSQLVILAVVVAVYSISAASGMDKGLQWLSRINVIGAFGLLLAMLFLGPTQFILNEFGSAFGGYLQHFGELSLTTEKPSWNVWWTWFFWGWFIGFAPMMAIFIARISEGRSIRGLVLAVAIGAPIATNFWFTVLGGSGIYLELQNPGVISGPLNDAGLPAVLLATLSNLPFSSILLPAFLVLTTTFVVTTGDSMAYSIAMVVSGDNEPDSKHRLFWAITMGVVAAVLLLAGDGGLNALQSFIVITAVPVSILIGFTLISGPIAALKMTCAKKM
;
A
#
# COMPACT_ATOMS: atom_id res chain seq x y z
N MET A 1 -5.71 -11.75 -49.91
CA MET A 1 -6.77 -12.36 -49.08
C MET A 1 -6.09 -13.16 -47.98
N PRO A 2 -6.10 -12.72 -46.71
CA PRO A 2 -5.56 -13.50 -45.63
C PRO A 2 -6.62 -14.46 -45.09
N THR A 3 -6.23 -15.71 -44.91
CA THR A 3 -7.06 -16.81 -44.41
C THR A 3 -7.30 -16.69 -42.91
N ASN A 4 -8.58 -16.71 -42.54
CA ASN A 4 -9.09 -16.83 -41.18
C ASN A 4 -8.52 -18.07 -40.48
N VAL A 5 -7.84 -17.86 -39.35
CA VAL A 5 -7.61 -18.89 -38.35
C VAL A 5 -8.46 -18.52 -37.15
N CYS A 6 -9.72 -18.89 -37.21
CA CYS A 6 -10.65 -18.82 -36.09
C CYS A 6 -11.62 -20.00 -36.22
N GLN A 7 -11.14 -21.21 -35.93
CA GLN A 7 -11.97 -22.40 -35.76
C GLN A 7 -11.11 -23.56 -35.24
N ILE A 8 -10.97 -23.70 -33.92
CA ILE A 8 -10.74 -25.00 -33.27
C ILE A 8 -11.46 -25.00 -31.90
N ALA A 9 -12.17 -26.11 -31.66
CA ALA A 9 -12.77 -26.58 -30.40
C ALA A 9 -14.17 -26.08 -30.02
N ASN A 10 -15.19 -26.51 -30.79
CA ASN A 10 -16.45 -26.95 -30.18
C ASN A 10 -16.47 -28.48 -30.25
N GLY A 11 -16.35 -29.13 -29.09
CA GLY A 11 -16.44 -30.58 -28.94
C GLY A 11 -16.67 -30.95 -27.48
N ASP A 12 -17.94 -31.21 -27.14
CA ASP A 12 -18.48 -31.98 -26.00
C ASP A 12 -17.70 -31.97 -24.67
N ALA A 13 -17.85 -30.87 -23.92
CA ALA A 13 -17.53 -30.80 -22.50
C ALA A 13 -18.55 -29.90 -21.78
N THR A 14 -19.80 -30.32 -21.65
CA THR A 14 -20.92 -29.43 -21.22
C THR A 14 -21.73 -29.94 -20.02
N SER A 15 -21.13 -30.67 -19.08
CA SER A 15 -21.82 -30.91 -17.79
C SER A 15 -20.90 -30.99 -16.57
N SER A 16 -19.70 -31.55 -16.69
CA SER A 16 -18.73 -31.59 -15.57
C SER A 16 -17.91 -30.31 -15.42
N SER A 17 -17.62 -29.61 -16.53
CA SER A 17 -16.89 -28.33 -16.58
C SER A 17 -17.72 -27.16 -16.04
N GLU A 18 -19.02 -27.12 -16.32
CA GLU A 18 -19.93 -26.08 -15.82
C GLU A 18 -20.16 -26.22 -14.31
N VAL A 19 -20.27 -27.45 -13.79
CA VAL A 19 -20.43 -27.71 -12.35
C VAL A 19 -19.15 -27.38 -11.58
N SER A 20 -17.96 -27.71 -12.08
CA SER A 20 -16.70 -27.31 -11.44
C SER A 20 -16.50 -25.79 -11.47
N SER A 21 -16.86 -25.13 -12.57
CA SER A 21 -16.75 -23.67 -12.70
C SER A 21 -17.65 -22.91 -11.70
N ASN A 22 -18.84 -23.44 -11.41
CA ASN A 22 -19.80 -22.83 -10.48
C ASN A 22 -19.42 -23.02 -9.01
N VAL A 23 -18.75 -24.13 -8.65
CA VAL A 23 -18.25 -24.36 -7.29
C VAL A 23 -17.04 -23.46 -7.01
N GLU A 24 -16.15 -23.30 -7.99
CA GLU A 24 -14.95 -22.47 -7.84
C GLU A 24 -15.22 -20.98 -7.84
N ALA A 25 -16.20 -20.51 -8.64
CA ALA A 25 -16.68 -19.14 -8.61
C ALA A 25 -17.25 -18.76 -7.23
N LYS A 26 -17.81 -19.72 -6.49
CA LYS A 26 -18.34 -19.50 -5.13
C LYS A 26 -17.26 -19.60 -4.04
N LEU A 27 -16.15 -20.27 -4.30
CA LEU A 27 -15.13 -20.55 -3.29
C LEU A 27 -14.41 -19.28 -2.80
N VAL A 28 -14.10 -18.34 -3.70
CA VAL A 28 -13.47 -17.06 -3.31
C VAL A 28 -14.35 -16.27 -2.33
N PRO A 29 -15.65 -15.99 -2.62
CA PRO A 29 -16.55 -15.39 -1.65
C PRO A 29 -16.66 -16.18 -0.34
N ILE A 30 -16.77 -17.51 -0.39
CA ILE A 30 -16.87 -18.36 0.82
C ILE A 30 -15.64 -18.20 1.72
N LEU A 31 -14.44 -18.28 1.16
CA LEU A 31 -13.20 -18.18 1.93
C LEU A 31 -13.01 -16.77 2.50
N THR A 32 -13.29 -15.74 1.70
CA THR A 32 -13.07 -14.34 2.12
C THR A 32 -14.11 -13.86 3.12
N ILE A 33 -15.40 -13.99 2.80
CA ILE A 33 -16.49 -13.59 3.71
C ILE A 33 -16.48 -14.50 4.95
N GLY A 34 -16.26 -15.80 4.77
CA GLY A 34 -16.14 -16.75 5.88
C GLY A 34 -15.02 -16.38 6.86
N PHE A 35 -13.83 -16.04 6.36
CA PHE A 35 -12.73 -15.57 7.20
C PHE A 35 -13.11 -14.31 7.99
N ILE A 36 -13.68 -13.30 7.32
CA ILE A 36 -14.05 -12.04 7.98
C ILE A 36 -15.19 -12.23 8.98
N SER A 37 -16.20 -13.04 8.66
CA SER A 37 -17.29 -13.35 9.59
C SER A 37 -16.76 -14.09 10.83
N LEU A 38 -15.86 -15.06 10.65
CA LEU A 38 -15.22 -15.76 11.77
C LEU A 38 -14.35 -14.81 12.60
N PHE A 39 -13.62 -13.91 11.95
CA PHE A 39 -12.80 -12.90 12.60
C PHE A 39 -13.64 -11.96 13.48
N ILE A 40 -14.73 -11.40 12.93
CA ILE A 40 -15.66 -10.54 13.66
C ILE A 40 -16.32 -11.34 14.80
N PHE A 41 -16.77 -12.57 14.54
CA PHE A 41 -17.37 -13.42 15.56
C PHE A 41 -16.41 -13.71 16.72
N ALA A 42 -15.14 -14.03 16.43
CA ALA A 42 -14.13 -14.27 17.46
C ALA A 42 -13.91 -13.04 18.34
N ALA A 43 -13.83 -11.85 17.74
CA ALA A 43 -13.70 -10.59 18.48
C ALA A 43 -14.92 -10.25 19.35
N LEU A 44 -16.14 -10.53 18.85
CA LEU A 44 -17.38 -10.31 19.60
C LEU A 44 -17.60 -11.35 20.71
N PHE A 45 -17.08 -12.57 20.54
CA PHE A 45 -17.23 -13.66 21.51
C PHE A 45 -16.33 -13.44 22.74
N ASP A 46 -15.06 -13.13 22.52
CA ASP A 46 -14.11 -12.80 23.59
C ASP A 46 -13.02 -11.86 23.06
N MET A 47 -13.20 -10.56 23.28
CA MET A 47 -12.28 -9.52 22.83
C MET A 47 -10.87 -9.66 23.43
N SER A 48 -10.76 -10.14 24.68
CA SER A 48 -9.48 -10.28 25.36
C SER A 48 -8.66 -11.40 24.73
N SER A 49 -9.27 -12.59 24.60
CA SER A 49 -8.64 -13.73 23.94
C SER A 49 -8.33 -13.45 22.46
N PHE A 50 -9.23 -12.76 21.75
CA PHE A 50 -9.01 -12.32 20.38
C PHE A 50 -7.80 -11.38 20.27
N THR A 51 -7.71 -10.37 21.13
CA THR A 51 -6.58 -9.43 21.15
C THR A 51 -5.25 -10.15 21.40
N ALA A 52 -5.22 -11.05 22.39
CA ALA A 52 -4.03 -11.85 22.70
C ALA A 52 -3.63 -12.78 21.54
N PHE A 53 -4.61 -13.39 20.87
CA PHE A 53 -4.39 -14.25 19.71
C PHE A 53 -3.79 -13.48 18.53
N ILE A 54 -4.35 -12.31 18.21
CA ILE A 54 -3.83 -11.44 17.13
C ILE A 54 -2.41 -10.98 17.46
N GLN A 55 -2.14 -10.55 18.70
CA GLN A 55 -0.80 -10.13 19.10
C GLN A 55 0.24 -11.27 19.00
N THR A 56 -0.10 -12.46 19.50
CA THR A 56 0.79 -13.64 19.44
C THR A 56 1.02 -14.07 17.99
N SER A 57 -0.02 -14.04 17.16
CA SER A 57 0.06 -14.40 15.74
C SER A 57 0.91 -13.40 14.96
N PHE A 58 0.79 -12.11 15.28
CA PHE A 58 1.62 -11.04 14.73
C PHE A 58 3.09 -11.25 15.04
N GLU A 59 3.45 -11.44 16.31
CA GLU A 59 4.83 -11.65 16.72
C GLU A 59 5.40 -12.93 16.10
N SER A 60 4.62 -14.02 16.05
CA SER A 60 5.02 -15.26 15.41
C SER A 60 5.28 -15.09 13.90
N ALA A 61 4.37 -14.42 13.19
CA ALA A 61 4.51 -14.13 11.78
C ALA A 61 5.74 -13.26 11.50
N ALA A 62 5.89 -12.16 12.23
CA ALA A 62 6.99 -11.22 12.07
C ALA A 62 8.35 -11.88 12.34
N ASN A 63 8.50 -12.61 13.46
CA ASN A 63 9.75 -13.28 13.81
C ASN A 63 10.09 -14.44 12.86
N THR A 64 9.09 -15.13 12.30
CA THR A 64 9.31 -16.28 11.41
C THR A 64 9.63 -15.82 9.97
N PHE A 65 8.91 -14.83 9.46
CA PHE A 65 8.96 -14.45 8.05
C PHE A 65 9.67 -13.12 7.78
N GLY A 66 9.83 -12.26 8.79
CA GLY A 66 10.29 -10.87 8.60
C GLY A 66 11.64 -10.75 7.88
N GLN A 67 12.62 -11.56 8.26
CA GLN A 67 13.92 -11.59 7.56
C GLN A 67 13.79 -12.10 6.12
N SER A 68 12.92 -13.08 5.86
CA SER A 68 12.66 -13.55 4.50
C SER A 68 12.03 -12.45 3.64
N TRP A 69 11.20 -11.59 4.25
CA TRP A 69 10.61 -10.44 3.58
C TRP A 69 11.65 -9.39 3.22
N GLN A 70 12.63 -9.07 4.08
CA GLN A 70 13.74 -8.18 3.71
C GLN A 70 14.47 -8.67 2.44
N TRP A 71 14.79 -9.96 2.38
CA TRP A 71 15.39 -10.56 1.18
C TRP A 71 14.47 -10.51 -0.03
N LEU A 72 13.19 -10.84 0.13
CA LEU A 72 12.20 -10.77 -0.94
C LEU A 72 12.13 -9.36 -1.54
N MET A 73 12.04 -8.35 -0.69
CA MET A 73 11.97 -6.94 -1.08
C MET A 73 13.22 -6.53 -1.88
N LEU A 74 14.41 -6.83 -1.35
CA LEU A 74 15.70 -6.50 -1.98
C LEU A 74 15.90 -7.23 -3.31
N VAL A 75 15.67 -8.55 -3.36
CA VAL A 75 15.86 -9.36 -4.57
C VAL A 75 14.85 -8.97 -5.65
N ASN A 76 13.60 -8.67 -5.27
CA ASN A 76 12.60 -8.16 -6.20
C ASN A 76 13.06 -6.84 -6.86
N PHE A 77 13.59 -5.90 -6.07
CA PHE A 77 14.13 -4.64 -6.59
C PHE A 77 15.30 -4.88 -7.56
N ILE A 78 16.27 -5.71 -7.18
CA ILE A 78 17.42 -6.05 -8.03
C ILE A 78 16.95 -6.67 -9.35
N PHE A 79 16.04 -7.64 -9.31
CA PHE A 79 15.52 -8.30 -10.51
C PHE A 79 14.76 -7.34 -11.42
N ALA A 80 13.95 -6.45 -10.85
CA ALA A 80 13.27 -5.41 -11.61
C ALA A 80 14.28 -4.51 -12.35
N LEU A 81 15.35 -4.06 -11.68
CA LEU A 81 16.41 -3.26 -12.32
C LEU A 81 17.15 -4.05 -13.40
N VAL A 82 17.51 -5.30 -13.14
CA VAL A 82 18.16 -6.17 -14.14
C VAL A 82 17.29 -6.26 -15.40
N LEU A 83 15.98 -6.50 -15.26
CA LEU A 83 15.06 -6.52 -16.41
C LEU A 83 15.02 -5.18 -17.13
N ALA A 84 14.93 -4.06 -16.40
CA ALA A 84 14.86 -2.71 -16.97
C ALA A 84 16.11 -2.35 -17.80
N PHE A 85 17.30 -2.70 -17.31
CA PHE A 85 18.56 -2.39 -17.99
C PHE A 85 18.97 -3.44 -19.03
N SER A 86 18.40 -4.64 -18.99
CA SER A 86 18.59 -5.66 -20.03
C SER A 86 17.95 -5.26 -21.38
N PRO A 87 18.23 -6.02 -22.46
CA PRO A 87 17.50 -5.89 -23.72
C PRO A 87 15.98 -6.10 -23.57
N LEU A 88 15.54 -6.89 -22.59
CA LEU A 88 14.11 -7.14 -22.33
C LEU A 88 13.38 -5.88 -21.87
N GLY A 89 14.08 -4.93 -21.24
CA GLY A 89 13.52 -3.65 -20.82
C GLY A 89 12.90 -2.83 -21.97
N LYS A 90 13.29 -3.10 -23.22
CA LYS A 90 12.72 -2.43 -24.41
C LYS A 90 11.37 -3.00 -24.85
N LYS A 91 10.97 -4.18 -24.36
CA LYS A 91 9.69 -4.79 -24.74
C LYS A 91 8.53 -3.93 -24.25
N VAL A 92 7.60 -3.66 -25.16
CA VAL A 92 6.35 -2.93 -24.90
C VAL A 92 5.31 -3.94 -24.41
N MET A 93 4.73 -3.65 -23.26
CA MET A 93 3.70 -4.44 -22.61
C MET A 93 2.32 -4.01 -23.12
N GLY A 94 1.40 -4.96 -23.24
CA GLY A 94 0.04 -4.70 -23.69
C GLY A 94 -0.19 -5.05 -25.16
N ALA A 95 -1.44 -4.92 -25.58
CA ALA A 95 -1.85 -5.02 -26.98
C ALA A 95 -1.48 -3.77 -27.78
N GLU A 96 -1.52 -2.59 -27.15
CA GLU A 96 -1.19 -1.33 -27.81
C GLU A 96 0.32 -1.09 -27.93
N SER A 97 0.75 -0.55 -29.07
CA SER A 97 2.16 -0.18 -29.28
C SER A 97 2.54 1.18 -28.68
N LYS A 98 1.56 1.96 -28.23
CA LYS A 98 1.73 3.30 -27.66
C LYS A 98 0.92 3.43 -26.37
N PRO A 99 1.35 4.27 -25.42
CA PRO A 99 0.60 4.49 -24.20
C PRO A 99 -0.81 5.01 -24.45
N THR A 100 -1.81 4.35 -23.86
CA THR A 100 -3.22 4.80 -23.88
C THR A 100 -3.45 5.98 -22.94
N ILE A 101 -2.61 6.12 -21.91
CA ILE A 101 -2.67 7.18 -20.90
C ILE A 101 -1.40 8.03 -20.97
N GLY A 102 -1.57 9.36 -21.00
CA GLY A 102 -0.48 10.32 -20.99
C GLY A 102 0.42 10.17 -19.76
N THR A 103 1.73 10.38 -19.93
CA THR A 103 2.75 10.06 -18.89
C THR A 103 2.51 10.76 -17.56
N PHE A 104 2.18 12.05 -17.58
CA PHE A 104 1.87 12.78 -16.34
C PHE A 104 0.69 12.17 -15.60
N ARG A 105 -0.41 11.88 -16.31
CA ARG A 105 -1.61 11.26 -15.73
C ARG A 105 -1.32 9.86 -15.18
N TRP A 106 -0.51 9.08 -15.89
CA TRP A 106 -0.10 7.75 -15.46
C TRP A 106 0.73 7.80 -14.16
N LEU A 107 1.76 8.65 -14.10
CA LEU A 107 2.56 8.84 -12.89
C LEU A 107 1.72 9.37 -11.72
N ALA A 108 0.83 10.33 -11.99
CA ALA A 108 -0.09 10.89 -11.01
C ALA A 108 -1.00 9.80 -10.39
N MET A 109 -1.57 8.90 -11.20
CA MET A 109 -2.36 7.78 -10.70
C MET A 109 -1.53 6.80 -9.89
N ILE A 110 -0.31 6.45 -10.35
CA ILE A 110 0.61 5.59 -9.60
C ILE A 110 0.92 6.21 -8.23
N MET A 111 1.30 7.48 -8.19
CA MET A 111 1.64 8.17 -6.96
C MET A 111 0.46 8.21 -5.99
N CYS A 112 -0.73 8.57 -6.46
CA CYS A 112 -1.90 8.64 -5.59
C CYS A 112 -2.33 7.29 -5.03
N THR A 113 -2.24 6.23 -5.83
CA THR A 113 -2.67 4.91 -5.41
C THR A 113 -1.67 4.25 -4.46
N LEU A 114 -0.36 4.42 -4.70
CA LEU A 114 0.68 3.72 -3.91
C LEU A 114 1.09 4.48 -2.65
N LEU A 115 1.08 5.82 -2.66
CA LEU A 115 1.35 6.60 -1.44
C LEU A 115 0.19 6.43 -0.43
N ALA A 116 -1.06 6.38 -0.94
CA ALA A 116 -2.29 6.17 -0.18
C ALA A 116 -2.44 7.10 1.06
N GLY A 117 -3.45 6.85 1.89
CA GLY A 117 -3.62 7.58 3.15
C GLY A 117 -2.49 7.34 4.17
N GLY A 118 -1.88 6.14 4.13
CA GLY A 118 -0.75 5.79 5.00
C GLY A 118 0.45 6.70 4.78
N GLY A 119 0.78 7.05 3.53
CA GLY A 119 1.93 7.88 3.21
C GLY A 119 1.85 9.29 3.80
N VAL A 120 0.65 9.85 3.99
CA VAL A 120 0.51 11.16 4.67
C VAL A 120 0.75 11.02 6.17
N PHE A 121 0.14 10.02 6.82
CA PHE A 121 0.30 9.75 8.25
C PHE A 121 1.78 9.48 8.62
N TRP A 122 2.40 8.53 7.94
CA TRP A 122 3.76 8.07 8.26
C TRP A 122 4.82 9.08 7.85
N SER A 123 4.59 9.89 6.80
CA SER A 123 5.55 10.92 6.39
C SER A 123 5.85 11.98 7.45
N ALA A 124 4.92 12.23 8.38
CA ALA A 124 5.17 13.07 9.54
C ALA A 124 5.65 12.24 10.74
N ALA A 125 4.97 11.14 11.03
CA ALA A 125 5.18 10.38 12.27
C ALA A 125 6.51 9.62 12.32
N GLU A 126 6.89 8.95 11.23
CA GLU A 126 8.04 8.05 11.20
C GLU A 126 9.38 8.77 11.32
N PRO A 127 9.68 9.85 10.56
CA PRO A 127 10.93 10.56 10.71
C PRO A 127 11.11 11.14 12.12
N ILE A 128 10.04 11.65 12.74
CA ILE A 128 10.11 12.17 14.11
C ILE A 128 10.39 11.06 15.11
N TYR A 129 9.72 9.93 14.97
CA TYR A 129 9.94 8.79 15.86
C TYR A 129 11.38 8.30 15.77
N HIS A 130 11.92 8.17 14.55
CA HIS A 130 13.31 7.75 14.32
C HIS A 130 14.33 8.81 14.73
N PHE A 131 13.98 10.09 14.69
CA PHE A 131 14.82 11.16 15.19
C PHE A 131 14.98 11.08 16.72
N ILE A 132 13.88 10.82 17.44
CA ILE A 132 13.88 10.67 18.90
C ILE A 132 14.52 9.33 19.32
N THR A 133 14.20 8.26 18.58
CA THR A 133 14.68 6.90 18.83
C THR A 133 15.39 6.36 17.58
N PRO A 134 16.72 6.59 17.47
CA PRO A 134 17.48 6.20 16.29
C PRO A 134 17.31 4.72 15.90
N PRO A 135 17.17 4.43 14.59
CA PRO A 135 17.02 3.07 14.08
C PRO A 135 18.21 2.17 14.44
N PRO A 136 18.05 0.83 14.47
CA PRO A 136 19.12 -0.10 14.83
C PRO A 136 20.39 0.04 13.98
N ALA A 137 20.25 0.31 12.68
CA ALA A 137 21.37 0.54 11.76
C ALA A 137 22.23 1.78 12.13
N PHE A 138 21.76 2.62 13.04
CA PHE A 138 22.43 3.82 13.52
C PHE A 138 22.49 3.84 15.06
N SER A 139 22.74 2.68 15.67
CA SER A 139 22.69 2.49 17.13
C SER A 139 23.68 3.34 17.93
N ASP A 140 24.76 3.80 17.30
CA ASP A 140 25.75 4.71 17.89
C ASP A 140 25.32 6.19 17.89
N VAL A 141 24.20 6.52 17.22
CA VAL A 141 23.68 7.88 17.15
C VAL A 141 22.77 8.17 18.33
N SER A 142 22.98 9.31 18.99
CA SER A 142 22.11 9.77 20.07
C SER A 142 20.85 10.43 19.52
N GLY A 143 19.69 9.99 20.00
CA GLY A 143 18.39 10.54 19.60
C GLY A 143 18.21 12.01 19.98
N SER A 144 17.32 12.68 19.27
CA SER A 144 16.99 14.11 19.45
C SER A 144 18.20 15.05 19.29
N THR A 145 19.20 14.66 18.49
CA THR A 145 20.38 15.48 18.18
C THR A 145 20.45 15.80 16.68
N LEU A 146 21.19 16.84 16.30
CA LEU A 146 21.38 17.18 14.88
C LEU A 146 21.95 16.01 14.05
N GLN A 147 22.74 15.12 14.67
CA GLN A 147 23.30 13.94 14.01
C GLN A 147 22.26 12.85 13.72
N ALA A 148 21.12 12.86 14.43
CA ALA A 148 20.03 11.90 14.23
C ALA A 148 19.10 12.25 13.06
N VAL A 149 19.20 13.46 12.50
CA VAL A 149 18.30 13.94 11.44
C VAL A 149 18.40 13.07 10.18
N ALA A 150 19.60 12.93 9.62
CA ALA A 150 19.80 12.11 8.43
C ALA A 150 19.47 10.63 8.68
N PRO A 151 20.01 9.95 9.73
CA PRO A 151 19.61 8.59 10.09
C PRO A 151 18.10 8.32 10.17
N ALA A 152 17.35 9.28 10.71
CA ALA A 152 15.89 9.17 10.81
C ALA A 152 15.20 9.20 9.44
N LEU A 153 15.66 10.10 8.56
CA LEU A 153 15.17 10.18 7.18
C LEU A 153 15.64 9.00 6.33
N ASP A 154 16.89 8.55 6.48
CA ASP A 154 17.46 7.38 5.78
C ASP A 154 16.58 6.14 5.99
N GLN A 155 16.17 5.89 7.23
CA GLN A 155 15.31 4.76 7.57
C GLN A 155 13.91 4.91 6.99
N ALA A 156 13.32 6.11 7.06
CA ALA A 156 12.02 6.36 6.46
C ALA A 156 12.06 6.23 4.92
N PHE A 157 13.16 6.65 4.30
CA PHE A 157 13.42 6.47 2.87
C PHE A 157 13.60 5.00 2.50
N LEU A 158 14.14 4.15 3.38
CA LEU A 158 14.13 2.72 3.13
C LEU A 158 12.69 2.19 3.07
N HIS A 159 11.90 2.46 4.12
CA HIS A 159 10.56 1.90 4.23
C HIS A 159 9.63 2.38 3.11
N TRP A 160 9.70 3.67 2.72
CA TRP A 160 8.81 4.25 1.71
C TRP A 160 9.49 4.51 0.36
N GLY A 161 10.69 3.98 0.15
CA GLY A 161 11.50 4.18 -1.05
C GLY A 161 11.60 2.95 -1.95
N PHE A 162 12.78 2.71 -2.48
CA PHE A 162 12.97 1.83 -3.65
C PHE A 162 12.37 0.43 -3.49
N LEU A 163 12.55 -0.19 -2.33
CA LEU A 163 12.10 -1.55 -2.09
C LEU A 163 10.57 -1.67 -2.05
N ALA A 164 9.89 -0.79 -1.32
CA ALA A 164 8.43 -0.73 -1.25
C ALA A 164 7.81 -0.53 -2.63
N TRP A 165 8.27 0.47 -3.37
CA TRP A 165 7.71 0.77 -4.68
C TRP A 165 7.99 -0.35 -5.69
N ALA A 166 9.16 -0.98 -5.63
CA ALA A 166 9.48 -2.10 -6.49
C ALA A 166 8.55 -3.29 -6.29
N VAL A 167 8.26 -3.69 -5.06
CA VAL A 167 7.37 -4.84 -4.80
C VAL A 167 5.94 -4.57 -5.25
N LEU A 168 5.48 -3.32 -5.10
CA LEU A 168 4.09 -2.95 -5.39
C LEU A 168 3.75 -2.89 -6.88
N GLY A 169 4.74 -2.68 -7.77
CA GLY A 169 4.41 -2.33 -9.15
C GLY A 169 5.39 -2.70 -10.25
N THR A 170 6.29 -3.66 -10.02
CA THR A 170 7.25 -4.11 -11.05
C THR A 170 7.02 -5.54 -11.52
N LEU A 171 7.71 -6.53 -10.95
CA LEU A 171 7.69 -7.92 -11.43
C LEU A 171 6.26 -8.47 -11.53
N ALA A 172 5.45 -8.28 -10.49
CA ALA A 172 4.05 -8.69 -10.49
C ALA A 172 3.25 -8.06 -11.65
N THR A 173 3.42 -6.76 -11.90
CA THR A 173 2.78 -6.07 -13.02
C THR A 173 3.24 -6.64 -14.36
N ILE A 174 4.54 -6.90 -14.55
CA ILE A 174 5.07 -7.49 -15.79
C ILE A 174 4.43 -8.86 -16.05
N VAL A 175 4.25 -9.67 -15.01
CA VAL A 175 3.57 -10.97 -15.12
C VAL A 175 2.13 -10.80 -15.54
N LEU A 176 1.38 -9.90 -14.89
CA LEU A 176 -0.02 -9.67 -15.20
C LEU A 176 -0.22 -9.12 -16.62
N MET A 177 0.66 -8.22 -17.07
CA MET A 177 0.64 -7.71 -18.43
C MET A 177 0.82 -8.84 -19.46
N TYR A 178 1.76 -9.75 -19.22
CA TYR A 178 1.98 -10.92 -20.07
C TYR A 178 0.77 -11.88 -20.05
N ALA A 179 0.30 -12.26 -18.86
CA ALA A 179 -0.77 -13.24 -18.71
C ALA A 179 -2.11 -12.73 -19.29
N HIS A 180 -2.44 -11.46 -19.04
CA HIS A 180 -3.69 -10.89 -19.50
C HIS A 180 -3.70 -10.58 -20.99
N HIS A 181 -2.71 -9.84 -21.49
CA HIS A 181 -2.76 -9.32 -22.86
C HIS A 181 -2.31 -10.34 -23.92
N GLU A 182 -1.39 -11.26 -23.61
CA GLU A 182 -0.95 -12.27 -24.58
C GLU A 182 -1.72 -13.59 -24.49
N HIS A 183 -2.34 -13.89 -23.35
CA HIS A 183 -3.03 -15.17 -23.13
C HIS A 183 -4.51 -15.04 -22.73
N GLY A 184 -5.03 -13.82 -22.59
CA GLY A 184 -6.45 -13.59 -22.28
C GLY A 184 -6.86 -14.02 -20.87
N VAL A 185 -5.90 -14.23 -19.96
CA VAL A 185 -6.17 -14.64 -18.58
C VAL A 185 -6.80 -13.47 -17.82
N LYS A 186 -7.80 -13.73 -16.96
CA LYS A 186 -8.41 -12.68 -16.15
C LYS A 186 -7.40 -12.05 -15.18
N LEU A 187 -7.49 -10.74 -14.96
CA LEU A 187 -6.64 -10.02 -14.01
C LEU A 187 -7.01 -10.37 -12.56
N ARG A 188 -6.43 -11.45 -12.06
CA ARG A 188 -6.60 -11.98 -10.70
C ARG A 188 -5.25 -12.28 -10.07
N PRO A 189 -5.11 -12.25 -8.73
CA PRO A 189 -3.85 -12.59 -8.05
C PRO A 189 -3.24 -13.92 -8.50
N ARG A 190 -4.06 -14.96 -8.72
CA ARG A 190 -3.58 -16.27 -9.22
C ARG A 190 -2.82 -16.18 -10.56
N ALA A 191 -3.09 -15.17 -11.39
CA ALA A 191 -2.43 -15.00 -12.68
C ALA A 191 -0.93 -14.68 -12.55
N LEU A 192 -0.47 -14.26 -11.36
CA LEU A 192 0.96 -14.11 -11.05
C LEU A 192 1.76 -15.41 -11.19
N LEU A 193 1.08 -16.56 -11.17
CA LEU A 193 1.67 -17.89 -11.33
C LEU A 193 1.51 -18.45 -12.75
N PHE A 194 0.82 -17.73 -13.64
CA PHE A 194 0.54 -18.18 -15.01
C PHE A 194 1.79 -18.56 -15.81
N PRO A 195 2.93 -17.82 -15.77
CA PRO A 195 4.11 -18.19 -16.55
C PRO A 195 4.71 -19.57 -16.21
N ILE A 196 4.42 -20.08 -15.00
CA ILE A 196 4.92 -21.36 -14.48
C ILE A 196 3.88 -22.46 -14.67
N PHE A 197 2.62 -22.19 -14.28
CA PHE A 197 1.57 -23.21 -14.23
C PHE A 197 0.61 -23.17 -15.42
N GLY A 198 0.69 -22.16 -16.29
CA GLY A 198 -0.26 -21.92 -17.36
C GLY A 198 -1.69 -21.78 -16.83
N ASN A 199 -2.66 -22.32 -17.56
CA ASN A 199 -4.08 -22.27 -17.20
C ASN A 199 -4.48 -23.21 -16.06
N LYS A 200 -3.56 -23.98 -15.47
CA LYS A 200 -3.89 -24.99 -14.44
C LYS A 200 -4.58 -24.41 -13.21
N LEU A 201 -4.27 -23.16 -12.85
CA LEU A 201 -4.85 -22.50 -11.67
C LEU A 201 -6.16 -21.76 -11.96
N GLU A 202 -6.53 -21.58 -13.22
CA GLU A 202 -7.77 -20.89 -13.58
C GLU A 202 -9.00 -21.65 -13.09
N ASN A 203 -8.97 -22.99 -13.23
CA ASN A 203 -10.05 -23.90 -12.86
C ASN A 203 -9.63 -24.89 -11.76
N HIS A 204 -8.83 -24.43 -10.79
CA HIS A 204 -8.38 -25.27 -9.67
C HIS A 204 -8.56 -24.52 -8.35
N TRP A 205 -9.06 -25.22 -7.32
CA TRP A 205 -9.37 -24.67 -5.99
C TRP A 205 -8.23 -23.85 -5.36
N MET A 206 -6.97 -24.27 -5.58
CA MET A 206 -5.78 -23.56 -5.11
C MET A 206 -5.72 -22.12 -5.65
N GLY A 207 -6.15 -21.88 -6.89
CA GLY A 207 -6.26 -20.53 -7.43
C GLY A 207 -7.23 -19.66 -6.64
N SER A 208 -8.35 -20.23 -6.17
CA SER A 208 -9.32 -19.53 -5.33
C SER A 208 -8.80 -19.24 -3.91
N VAL A 209 -7.94 -20.12 -3.37
CA VAL A 209 -7.22 -19.84 -2.11
C VAL A 209 -6.24 -18.68 -2.29
N ILE A 210 -5.47 -18.66 -3.38
CA ILE A 210 -4.52 -17.58 -3.69
C ILE A 210 -5.24 -16.23 -3.82
N ASP A 211 -6.35 -16.20 -4.56
CA ASP A 211 -7.17 -14.99 -4.71
C ASP A 211 -7.75 -14.55 -3.36
N ALA A 212 -8.28 -15.49 -2.56
CA ALA A 212 -8.85 -15.19 -1.25
C ALA A 212 -7.82 -14.63 -0.27
N CYS A 213 -6.63 -15.23 -0.17
CA CYS A 213 -5.54 -14.71 0.66
C CYS A 213 -5.12 -13.31 0.25
N SER A 214 -5.04 -13.04 -1.06
CA SER A 214 -4.69 -11.72 -1.59
C SER A 214 -5.76 -10.67 -1.32
N ILE A 215 -7.05 -11.04 -1.41
CA ILE A 215 -8.18 -10.18 -1.02
C ILE A 215 -8.13 -9.85 0.48
N ILE A 216 -7.91 -10.85 1.33
CA ILE A 216 -7.84 -10.65 2.77
C ILE A 216 -6.66 -9.73 3.14
N ALA A 217 -5.49 -9.94 2.53
CA ALA A 217 -4.31 -9.12 2.80
C ALA A 217 -4.47 -7.66 2.34
N VAL A 218 -5.03 -7.42 1.14
CA VAL A 218 -5.29 -6.05 0.70
C VAL A 218 -6.36 -5.37 1.56
N ALA A 219 -7.38 -6.12 2.01
CA ALA A 219 -8.39 -5.60 2.92
C ALA A 219 -7.73 -5.18 4.24
N ALA A 220 -6.88 -6.04 4.83
CA ALA A 220 -6.16 -5.75 6.07
C ALA A 220 -5.30 -4.48 5.99
N GLY A 221 -4.46 -4.36 4.96
CA GLY A 221 -3.65 -3.15 4.78
C GLY A 221 -4.44 -1.91 4.36
N THR A 222 -5.73 -2.04 4.02
CA THR A 222 -6.64 -0.89 3.81
C THR A 222 -7.35 -0.50 5.10
N ILE A 223 -7.72 -1.50 5.91
CA ILE A 223 -8.36 -1.35 7.22
C ILE A 223 -7.46 -0.57 8.19
N GLY A 224 -6.15 -0.84 8.20
CA GLY A 224 -5.19 -0.11 9.03
C GLY A 224 -5.23 1.41 8.82
N PRO A 225 -4.95 1.92 7.60
CA PRO A 225 -5.06 3.34 7.26
C PRO A 225 -6.41 3.98 7.59
N ILE A 226 -7.52 3.26 7.43
CA ILE A 226 -8.85 3.73 7.83
C ILE A 226 -8.89 3.99 9.35
N GLY A 227 -8.37 3.07 10.15
CA GLY A 227 -8.27 3.25 11.60
C GLY A 227 -7.28 4.34 12.01
N PHE A 228 -6.12 4.42 11.34
CA PHE A 228 -5.11 5.48 11.58
C PHE A 228 -5.70 6.86 11.37
N LEU A 229 -6.50 7.04 10.32
CA LEU A 229 -7.22 8.28 10.06
C LEU A 229 -8.25 8.57 11.15
N ALA A 230 -9.01 7.58 11.61
CA ALA A 230 -9.99 7.80 12.67
C ALA A 230 -9.34 8.30 13.96
N SER A 231 -8.21 7.72 14.37
CA SER A 231 -7.44 8.18 15.53
C SER A 231 -6.83 9.58 15.30
N GLN A 232 -6.32 9.86 14.10
CA GLN A 232 -5.76 11.17 13.75
C GLN A 232 -6.82 12.28 13.74
N LEU A 233 -7.98 12.01 13.15
CA LEU A 233 -9.11 12.94 13.15
C LEU A 233 -9.68 13.14 14.56
N GLY A 234 -9.70 12.10 15.40
CA GLY A 234 -10.08 12.21 16.82
C GLY A 234 -9.22 13.23 17.56
N TYR A 235 -7.90 13.08 17.46
CA TYR A 235 -6.94 14.05 18.03
C TYR A 235 -7.12 15.46 17.44
N SER A 236 -7.43 15.53 16.14
CA SER A 236 -7.68 16.81 15.46
C SER A 236 -8.90 17.54 16.02
N LEU A 237 -10.00 16.82 16.25
CA LEU A 237 -11.21 17.40 16.79
C LEU A 237 -11.01 17.85 18.23
N GLU A 238 -10.28 17.08 19.05
CA GLU A 238 -9.94 17.47 20.41
C GLU A 238 -9.17 18.78 20.45
N LEU A 239 -8.12 18.91 19.65
CA LEU A 239 -7.32 20.14 19.60
C LEU A 239 -8.11 21.35 19.09
N LEU A 240 -8.97 21.16 18.08
CA LEU A 240 -9.69 22.26 17.43
C LEU A 240 -10.98 22.67 18.16
N THR A 241 -11.64 21.74 18.85
CA THR A 241 -12.98 21.96 19.41
C THR A 241 -13.06 21.69 20.91
N GLY A 242 -12.05 21.04 21.50
CA GLY A 242 -12.06 20.59 22.90
C GLY A 242 -12.91 19.35 23.15
N LEU A 243 -13.42 18.69 22.10
CA LEU A 243 -14.16 17.43 22.23
C LEU A 243 -13.20 16.29 22.61
N GLU A 244 -13.51 15.56 23.67
CA GLU A 244 -12.68 14.47 24.18
C GLU A 244 -12.40 13.40 23.10
N ASN A 245 -11.12 13.08 22.89
CA ASN A 245 -10.69 12.02 21.97
C ASN A 245 -10.66 10.66 22.68
N ASN A 246 -11.82 10.03 22.80
CA ASN A 246 -11.95 8.66 23.29
C ASN A 246 -12.41 7.69 22.19
N VAL A 247 -12.41 6.40 22.50
CA VAL A 247 -12.80 5.32 21.57
C VAL A 247 -14.18 5.57 20.94
N GLN A 248 -15.14 6.10 21.70
CA GLN A 248 -16.47 6.40 21.17
C GLN A 248 -16.42 7.50 20.10
N SER A 249 -15.67 8.57 20.35
CA SER A 249 -15.47 9.65 19.36
C SER A 249 -14.80 9.11 18.08
N GLN A 250 -13.79 8.25 18.21
CA GLN A 250 -13.08 7.64 17.09
C GLN A 250 -13.98 6.71 16.27
N LEU A 251 -14.87 5.95 16.91
CA LEU A 251 -15.86 5.11 16.22
C LEU A 251 -16.89 5.93 15.44
N VAL A 252 -17.32 7.09 15.96
CA VAL A 252 -18.22 8.00 15.24
C VAL A 252 -17.53 8.58 14.01
N ILE A 253 -16.30 9.05 14.16
CA ILE A 253 -15.48 9.56 13.06
C ILE A 253 -15.29 8.48 11.99
N LEU A 254 -14.92 7.27 12.42
CA LEU A 254 -14.79 6.12 11.54
C LEU A 254 -16.09 5.86 10.77
N ALA A 255 -17.23 5.84 11.44
CA ALA A 255 -18.53 5.65 10.78
C ALA A 255 -18.82 6.72 9.72
N VAL A 256 -18.47 7.99 9.99
CA VAL A 256 -18.60 9.09 9.01
C VAL A 256 -17.68 8.87 7.81
N VAL A 257 -16.39 8.56 8.03
CA VAL A 257 -15.43 8.28 6.97
C VAL A 257 -15.92 7.10 6.10
N VAL A 258 -16.39 6.03 6.74
CA VAL A 258 -16.95 4.84 6.08
C VAL A 258 -18.17 5.19 5.25
N ALA A 259 -19.08 6.00 5.77
CA ALA A 259 -20.24 6.46 5.02
C ALA A 259 -19.82 7.25 3.77
N VAL A 260 -18.86 8.17 3.90
CA VAL A 260 -18.39 9.01 2.79
C VAL A 260 -17.80 8.15 1.65
N TYR A 261 -16.87 7.23 1.94
CA TYR A 261 -16.29 6.42 0.87
C TYR A 261 -17.24 5.32 0.38
N SER A 262 -18.17 4.85 1.21
CA SER A 262 -19.21 3.91 0.78
C SER A 262 -20.15 4.55 -0.25
N ILE A 263 -20.50 5.83 -0.09
CA ILE A 263 -21.24 6.60 -1.09
C ILE A 263 -20.42 6.74 -2.38
N SER A 264 -19.11 7.03 -2.28
CA SER A 264 -18.21 7.03 -3.46
C SER A 264 -18.26 5.68 -4.18
N ALA A 265 -18.11 4.58 -3.44
CA ALA A 265 -18.12 3.22 -3.97
C ALA A 265 -19.45 2.84 -4.64
N ALA A 266 -20.57 3.35 -4.14
CA ALA A 266 -21.89 3.14 -4.73
C ALA A 266 -22.15 3.99 -5.98
N SER A 267 -21.55 5.18 -6.08
CA SER A 267 -21.88 6.21 -7.08
C SER A 267 -21.37 5.96 -8.52
N GLY A 268 -20.71 4.82 -8.79
CA GLY A 268 -20.22 4.46 -10.12
C GLY A 268 -18.81 5.00 -10.42
N MET A 269 -18.05 4.21 -11.17
CA MET A 269 -16.59 4.17 -11.10
C MET A 269 -15.81 5.26 -11.86
N ASP A 270 -16.35 5.87 -12.91
CA ASP A 270 -15.46 6.64 -13.80
C ASP A 270 -15.27 8.11 -13.42
N LYS A 271 -16.18 8.72 -12.68
CA LYS A 271 -16.09 10.16 -12.37
C LYS A 271 -15.61 10.44 -10.95
N GLY A 272 -16.14 9.74 -9.95
CA GLY A 272 -15.81 9.98 -8.54
C GLY A 272 -14.34 9.71 -8.23
N LEU A 273 -13.86 8.51 -8.55
CA LEU A 273 -12.48 8.12 -8.30
C LEU A 273 -11.48 8.98 -9.06
N GLN A 274 -11.75 9.30 -10.34
CA GLN A 274 -10.87 10.16 -11.13
C GLN A 274 -10.82 11.59 -10.59
N TRP A 275 -11.95 12.12 -10.12
CA TRP A 275 -12.03 13.45 -9.54
C TRP A 275 -11.31 13.52 -8.19
N LEU A 276 -11.56 12.58 -7.29
CA LEU A 276 -10.88 12.48 -5.99
C LEU A 276 -9.37 12.29 -6.17
N SER A 277 -8.96 11.40 -7.07
CA SER A 277 -7.54 11.19 -7.37
C SER A 277 -6.88 12.47 -7.88
N ARG A 278 -7.55 13.25 -8.75
CA ARG A 278 -7.02 14.52 -9.23
C ARG A 278 -6.88 15.55 -8.11
N ILE A 279 -7.85 15.63 -7.20
CA ILE A 279 -7.79 16.49 -6.02
C ILE A 279 -6.62 16.07 -5.12
N ASN A 280 -6.43 14.78 -4.89
CA ASN A 280 -5.34 14.27 -4.06
C ASN A 280 -3.97 14.65 -4.64
N VAL A 281 -3.75 14.46 -5.95
CA VAL A 281 -2.45 14.84 -6.57
C VAL A 281 -2.21 16.34 -6.48
N ILE A 282 -3.19 17.15 -6.87
CA ILE A 282 -3.05 18.60 -6.88
C ILE A 282 -2.91 19.14 -5.46
N GLY A 283 -3.71 18.61 -4.53
CA GLY A 283 -3.68 18.96 -3.11
C GLY A 283 -2.37 18.57 -2.46
N ALA A 284 -1.88 17.34 -2.67
CA ALA A 284 -0.59 16.90 -2.16
C ALA A 284 0.55 17.75 -2.71
N PHE A 285 0.58 18.01 -4.02
CA PHE A 285 1.61 18.86 -4.61
C PHE A 285 1.54 20.32 -4.11
N GLY A 286 0.33 20.89 -4.02
CA GLY A 286 0.13 22.24 -3.51
C GLY A 286 0.53 22.37 -2.03
N LEU A 287 0.17 21.40 -1.20
CA LEU A 287 0.54 21.36 0.20
C LEU A 287 2.02 21.07 0.42
N LEU A 288 2.65 20.25 -0.43
CA LEU A 288 4.10 20.07 -0.47
C LEU A 288 4.79 21.42 -0.70
N LEU A 289 4.37 22.17 -1.73
CA LEU A 289 4.95 23.50 -2.01
C LEU A 289 4.68 24.49 -0.87
N ALA A 290 3.47 24.51 -0.32
CA ALA A 290 3.14 25.37 0.81
C ALA A 290 4.04 25.07 2.02
N MET A 291 4.18 23.81 2.40
CA MET A 291 5.09 23.36 3.46
C MET A 291 6.56 23.71 3.15
N LEU A 292 7.01 23.52 1.90
CA LEU A 292 8.38 23.81 1.51
C LEU A 292 8.73 25.30 1.66
N PHE A 293 7.80 26.20 1.32
CA PHE A 293 8.03 27.65 1.37
C PHE A 293 7.68 28.29 2.72
N LEU A 294 6.70 27.75 3.45
CA LEU A 294 6.30 28.23 4.77
C LEU A 294 7.13 27.60 5.90
N GLY A 295 7.69 26.42 5.66
CA GLY A 295 8.59 25.71 6.55
C GLY A 295 10.06 26.07 6.31
N PRO A 296 10.99 25.29 6.89
CA PRO A 296 12.42 25.58 6.86
C PRO A 296 13.04 25.14 5.52
N THR A 297 12.81 25.88 4.44
CA THR A 297 13.20 25.51 3.06
C THR A 297 14.66 25.06 2.95
N GLN A 298 15.59 25.84 3.50
CA GLN A 298 17.03 25.52 3.42
C GLN A 298 17.37 24.23 4.16
N PHE A 299 16.78 24.01 5.34
CA PHE A 299 16.94 22.77 6.09
C PHE A 299 16.40 21.58 5.28
N ILE A 300 15.19 21.68 4.75
CA ILE A 300 14.57 20.62 3.93
C ILE A 300 15.46 20.24 2.75
N LEU A 301 15.96 21.21 1.98
CA LEU A 301 16.79 20.93 0.81
C LEU A 301 18.15 20.31 1.19
N ASN A 302 18.78 20.80 2.27
CA ASN A 302 20.05 20.28 2.75
C ASN A 302 19.90 18.86 3.30
N GLU A 303 18.90 18.63 4.15
CA GLU A 303 18.66 17.33 4.77
C GLU A 303 18.16 16.30 3.75
N PHE A 304 17.41 16.70 2.72
CA PHE A 304 17.10 15.79 1.62
C PHE A 304 18.38 15.32 0.93
N GLY A 305 19.31 16.23 0.60
CA GLY A 305 20.58 15.86 -0.02
C GLY A 305 21.44 14.97 0.87
N SER A 306 21.55 15.34 2.16
CA SER A 306 22.32 14.61 3.17
C SER A 306 21.75 13.20 3.39
N ALA A 307 20.47 13.10 3.72
CA ALA A 307 19.80 11.82 3.99
C ALA A 307 19.64 10.97 2.73
N PHE A 308 19.41 11.55 1.56
CA PHE A 308 19.35 10.75 0.34
C PHE A 308 20.72 10.16 -0.01
N GLY A 309 21.80 10.91 0.25
CA GLY A 309 23.17 10.39 0.15
C GLY A 309 23.43 9.27 1.17
N GLY A 310 23.05 9.47 2.43
CA GLY A 310 23.13 8.49 3.51
C GLY A 310 22.36 7.21 3.19
N TYR A 311 21.10 7.34 2.76
CA TYR A 311 20.24 6.25 2.33
C TYR A 311 20.89 5.39 1.22
N LEU A 312 21.51 6.02 0.21
CA LEU A 312 22.22 5.30 -0.84
C LEU A 312 23.50 4.62 -0.33
N GLN A 313 24.23 5.28 0.56
CA GLN A 313 25.47 4.74 1.14
C GLN A 313 25.20 3.53 2.03
N HIS A 314 24.18 3.61 2.89
CA HIS A 314 23.82 2.57 3.86
C HIS A 314 22.74 1.61 3.33
N PHE A 315 22.38 1.70 2.04
CA PHE A 315 21.23 0.97 1.46
C PHE A 315 21.25 -0.53 1.78
N GLY A 316 22.42 -1.18 1.64
CA GLY A 316 22.55 -2.62 1.90
C GLY A 316 22.35 -2.99 3.37
N GLU A 317 22.92 -2.20 4.28
CA GLU A 317 22.80 -2.38 5.73
C GLU A 317 21.36 -2.13 6.19
N LEU A 318 20.76 -1.02 5.79
CA LEU A 318 19.36 -0.69 6.04
C LEU A 318 18.42 -1.79 5.53
N SER A 319 18.67 -2.32 4.34
CA SER A 319 17.82 -3.35 3.73
C SER A 319 17.84 -4.68 4.49
N LEU A 320 18.96 -5.05 5.10
CA LEU A 320 19.21 -6.42 5.59
C LEU A 320 19.56 -6.51 7.08
N THR A 321 19.62 -5.39 7.80
CA THR A 321 19.90 -5.41 9.25
C THR A 321 18.88 -6.30 9.97
N THR A 322 19.40 -7.15 10.86
CA THR A 322 18.61 -7.95 11.80
C THR A 322 18.84 -7.52 13.24
N GLU A 323 19.54 -6.39 13.44
CA GLU A 323 19.78 -5.86 14.77
C GLU A 323 18.46 -5.45 15.43
N LYS A 324 18.36 -5.70 16.74
CA LYS A 324 17.15 -5.46 17.55
C LYS A 324 15.88 -5.99 16.87
N PRO A 325 15.67 -7.33 16.77
CA PRO A 325 14.49 -7.92 16.15
C PRO A 325 13.16 -7.35 16.65
N SER A 326 13.07 -7.01 17.95
CA SER A 326 11.89 -6.37 18.53
C SER A 326 11.53 -5.03 17.88
N TRP A 327 12.51 -4.25 17.43
CA TRP A 327 12.28 -3.02 16.66
C TRP A 327 11.80 -3.35 15.25
N ASN A 328 12.43 -4.34 14.59
CA ASN A 328 12.04 -4.76 13.24
C ASN A 328 10.59 -5.27 13.17
N VAL A 329 10.11 -5.97 14.19
CA VAL A 329 8.70 -6.43 14.29
C VAL A 329 7.71 -5.28 14.07
N TRP A 330 7.96 -4.11 14.66
CA TRP A 330 7.05 -2.96 14.63
C TRP A 330 7.33 -1.95 13.52
N TRP A 331 8.48 -2.07 12.84
CA TRP A 331 8.91 -1.15 11.78
C TRP A 331 9.15 -1.88 10.47
N THR A 332 10.37 -2.35 10.23
CA THR A 332 10.75 -2.91 8.93
C THR A 332 9.91 -4.11 8.51
N TRP A 333 9.68 -5.08 9.40
CA TRP A 333 8.86 -6.25 9.09
C TRP A 333 7.38 -5.92 9.02
N PHE A 334 6.92 -4.93 9.79
CA PHE A 334 5.58 -4.36 9.66
C PHE A 334 5.35 -3.77 8.26
N PHE A 335 6.22 -2.86 7.81
CA PHE A 335 6.10 -2.23 6.49
C PHE A 335 6.27 -3.23 5.34
N TRP A 336 7.20 -4.18 5.44
CA TRP A 336 7.34 -5.23 4.44
C TRP A 336 6.11 -6.12 4.37
N GLY A 337 5.57 -6.56 5.51
CA GLY A 337 4.31 -7.30 5.55
C GLY A 337 3.19 -6.51 4.86
N TRP A 338 3.06 -5.24 5.19
CA TRP A 338 2.06 -4.36 4.56
C TRP A 338 2.22 -4.29 3.03
N PHE A 339 3.39 -3.87 2.53
CA PHE A 339 3.56 -3.67 1.09
C PHE A 339 3.48 -4.99 0.31
N ILE A 340 3.96 -6.09 0.87
CA ILE A 340 3.80 -7.42 0.27
C ILE A 340 2.31 -7.80 0.18
N GLY A 341 1.53 -7.57 1.25
CA GLY A 341 0.09 -7.83 1.26
C GLY A 341 -0.67 -7.02 0.20
N PHE A 342 -0.21 -5.80 -0.09
CA PHE A 342 -0.78 -4.92 -1.11
C PHE A 342 -0.37 -5.27 -2.55
N ALA A 343 0.80 -5.86 -2.73
CA ALA A 343 1.44 -6.01 -4.03
C ALA A 343 0.57 -6.68 -5.11
N PRO A 344 -0.19 -7.77 -4.87
CA PRO A 344 -0.97 -8.39 -5.94
C PRO A 344 -2.02 -7.46 -6.54
N MET A 345 -2.69 -6.68 -5.69
CA MET A 345 -3.80 -5.81 -6.11
C MET A 345 -3.28 -4.50 -6.70
N MET A 346 -2.19 -3.96 -6.15
CA MET A 346 -1.48 -2.83 -6.77
C MET A 346 -0.97 -3.20 -8.16
N ALA A 347 -0.42 -4.40 -8.33
CA ALA A 347 0.05 -4.87 -9.62
C ALA A 347 -1.07 -4.96 -10.67
N ILE A 348 -2.28 -5.41 -10.27
CA ILE A 348 -3.48 -5.42 -11.14
C ILE A 348 -3.84 -4.00 -11.56
N PHE A 349 -3.91 -3.06 -10.61
CA PHE A 349 -4.21 -1.66 -10.91
C PHE A 349 -3.19 -1.06 -11.89
N ILE A 350 -1.90 -1.24 -11.61
CA ILE A 350 -0.82 -0.71 -12.45
C ILE A 350 -0.85 -1.35 -13.84
N ALA A 351 -1.13 -2.66 -13.96
CA ALA A 351 -1.26 -3.33 -15.25
C ALA A 351 -2.33 -2.66 -16.11
N ARG A 352 -3.52 -2.38 -15.55
CA ARG A 352 -4.63 -1.73 -16.27
C ARG A 352 -4.29 -0.35 -16.83
N ILE A 353 -3.41 0.39 -16.17
CA ILE A 353 -3.05 1.76 -16.58
C ILE A 353 -1.71 1.86 -17.33
N SER A 354 -1.00 0.74 -17.49
CA SER A 354 0.36 0.71 -18.08
C SER A 354 0.41 0.13 -19.50
N GLU A 355 -0.73 0.01 -20.15
CA GLU A 355 -0.87 -0.40 -21.54
C GLU A 355 0.01 0.44 -22.48
N GLY A 356 0.76 -0.24 -23.36
CA GLY A 356 1.66 0.40 -24.33
C GLY A 356 2.92 1.03 -23.74
N ARG A 357 3.27 0.71 -22.49
CA ARG A 357 4.52 1.11 -21.83
C ARG A 357 5.56 0.02 -21.95
N SER A 358 6.84 0.40 -22.00
CA SER A 358 7.94 -0.59 -21.94
C SER A 358 8.20 -1.06 -20.52
N ILE A 359 8.75 -2.27 -20.37
CA ILE A 359 9.21 -2.81 -19.08
C ILE A 359 10.14 -1.81 -18.38
N ARG A 360 11.12 -1.24 -19.11
CA ARG A 360 12.03 -0.22 -18.56
C ARG A 360 11.28 1.03 -18.12
N GLY A 361 10.33 1.50 -18.92
CA GLY A 361 9.53 2.68 -18.59
C GLY A 361 8.75 2.48 -17.29
N LEU A 362 8.13 1.31 -17.12
CA LEU A 362 7.43 0.94 -15.89
C LEU A 362 8.39 0.90 -14.69
N VAL A 363 9.47 0.12 -14.78
CA VAL A 363 10.39 -0.07 -13.64
C VAL A 363 11.04 1.25 -13.22
N LEU A 364 11.53 2.06 -14.16
CA LEU A 364 12.17 3.33 -13.80
C LEU A 364 11.17 4.35 -13.21
N ALA A 365 9.93 4.34 -13.67
CA ALA A 365 8.90 5.21 -13.09
C ALA A 365 8.52 4.78 -11.67
N VAL A 366 8.23 3.50 -11.50
CA VAL A 366 7.71 2.95 -10.25
C VAL A 366 8.81 2.75 -9.23
N ALA A 367 9.88 2.02 -9.54
CA ALA A 367 10.90 1.64 -8.57
C ALA A 367 11.99 2.69 -8.35
N ILE A 368 12.04 3.77 -9.14
CA ILE A 368 13.07 4.83 -9.00
C ILE A 368 12.44 6.22 -8.89
N GLY A 369 11.65 6.66 -9.87
CA GLY A 369 11.12 8.03 -9.90
C GLY A 369 10.15 8.32 -8.75
N ALA A 370 9.14 7.46 -8.59
CA ALA A 370 8.13 7.59 -7.55
C ALA A 370 8.69 7.57 -6.10
N PRO A 371 9.60 6.66 -5.72
CA PRO A 371 10.19 6.66 -4.39
C PRO A 371 11.06 7.89 -4.12
N ILE A 372 11.76 8.45 -5.11
CA ILE A 372 12.50 9.72 -4.92
C ILE A 372 11.54 10.86 -4.56
N ALA A 373 10.40 10.96 -5.27
CA ALA A 373 9.37 11.95 -4.95
C ALA A 373 8.76 11.71 -3.56
N THR A 374 8.60 10.46 -3.15
CA THR A 374 8.11 10.07 -1.82
C THR A 374 9.10 10.44 -0.74
N ASN A 375 10.39 10.16 -0.93
CA ASN A 375 11.44 10.55 0.00
C ASN A 375 11.46 12.07 0.18
N PHE A 376 11.32 12.85 -0.90
CA PHE A 376 11.21 14.30 -0.78
C PHE A 376 9.97 14.74 0.00
N TRP A 377 8.81 14.09 -0.21
CA TRP A 377 7.60 14.33 0.59
C TRP A 377 7.84 14.07 2.09
N PHE A 378 8.55 12.98 2.44
CA PHE A 378 8.94 12.67 3.82
C PHE A 378 9.90 13.70 4.41
N THR A 379 10.84 14.24 3.63
CA THR A 379 11.69 15.34 4.12
C THR A 379 10.91 16.63 4.35
N VAL A 380 9.98 16.96 3.45
CA VAL A 380 9.17 18.18 3.62
C VAL A 380 8.29 18.09 4.87
N LEU A 381 7.60 16.97 5.10
CA LEU A 381 6.71 16.83 6.26
C LEU A 381 7.48 16.50 7.54
N GLY A 382 8.11 15.31 7.59
CA GLY A 382 8.83 14.85 8.77
C GLY A 382 10.07 15.68 9.07
N GLY A 383 10.82 16.10 8.05
CA GLY A 383 11.97 16.99 8.25
C GLY A 383 11.58 18.37 8.79
N SER A 384 10.42 18.92 8.41
CA SER A 384 9.90 20.14 9.04
C SER A 384 9.58 19.94 10.51
N GLY A 385 8.97 18.80 10.87
CA GLY A 385 8.75 18.46 12.27
C GLY A 385 10.06 18.32 13.05
N ILE A 386 11.08 17.69 12.46
CA ILE A 386 12.39 17.49 13.10
C ILE A 386 13.05 18.84 13.34
N TYR A 387 12.98 19.74 12.36
CA TYR A 387 13.46 21.11 12.51
C TYR A 387 12.78 21.84 13.66
N LEU A 388 11.44 21.77 13.73
CA LEU A 388 10.68 22.41 14.81
C LEU A 388 11.06 21.85 16.18
N GLU A 389 11.22 20.54 16.29
CA GLU A 389 11.68 19.87 17.51
C GLU A 389 13.11 20.28 17.90
N LEU A 390 14.01 20.46 16.93
CA LEU A 390 15.37 20.96 17.19
C LEU A 390 15.36 22.42 17.67
N GLN A 391 14.46 23.25 17.16
CA GLN A 391 14.36 24.66 17.56
C GLN A 391 13.66 24.83 18.92
N ASN A 392 12.64 24.01 19.20
CA ASN A 392 11.88 24.05 20.44
C ASN A 392 11.62 22.62 20.94
N PRO A 393 12.57 22.02 21.68
CA PRO A 393 12.44 20.66 22.17
C PRO A 393 11.15 20.46 22.97
N GLY A 394 10.44 19.35 22.70
CA GLY A 394 9.14 19.04 23.30
C GLY A 394 7.94 19.45 22.46
N VAL A 395 8.11 20.32 21.45
CA VAL A 395 6.98 20.87 20.68
C VAL A 395 6.27 19.82 19.81
N ILE A 396 7.01 18.81 19.33
CA ILE A 396 6.46 17.68 18.59
C ILE A 396 6.51 16.40 19.45
N SER A 397 7.61 16.19 20.18
CA SER A 397 7.78 14.99 21.01
C SER A 397 6.81 14.92 22.19
N GLY A 398 6.38 16.06 22.74
CA GLY A 398 5.33 16.12 23.78
C GLY A 398 4.01 15.54 23.29
N PRO A 399 3.37 16.11 22.26
CA PRO A 399 2.16 15.55 21.65
C PRO A 399 2.29 14.09 21.21
N LEU A 400 3.46 13.67 20.71
CA LEU A 400 3.74 12.28 20.38
C LEU A 400 3.71 11.37 21.61
N ASN A 401 4.30 11.78 22.72
CA ASN A 401 4.30 11.00 23.96
C ASN A 401 2.91 10.92 24.59
N ASP A 402 2.12 12.00 24.47
CA ASP A 402 0.80 12.10 25.10
C ASP A 402 -0.28 11.33 24.31
N ALA A 403 -0.28 11.45 22.97
CA ALA A 403 -1.37 10.95 22.13
C ALA A 403 -0.89 10.01 20.99
N GLY A 404 0.40 9.68 20.95
CA GLY A 404 0.98 8.74 20.00
C GLY A 404 1.21 9.33 18.60
N LEU A 405 1.54 8.44 17.66
CA LEU A 405 1.85 8.77 16.26
C LEU A 405 0.81 9.67 15.56
N PRO A 406 -0.52 9.54 15.80
CA PRO A 406 -1.52 10.38 15.14
C PRO A 406 -1.37 11.89 15.40
N ALA A 407 -0.74 12.28 16.51
CA ALA A 407 -0.57 13.68 16.89
C ALA A 407 0.52 14.42 16.10
N VAL A 408 1.48 13.71 15.52
CA VAL A 408 2.72 14.30 14.99
C VAL A 408 2.47 15.26 13.82
N LEU A 409 1.60 14.87 12.87
CA LEU A 409 1.25 15.74 11.74
C LEU A 409 0.63 17.04 12.24
N LEU A 410 -0.29 16.95 13.18
CA LEU A 410 -0.98 18.13 13.71
C LEU A 410 -0.07 19.03 14.52
N ALA A 411 0.78 18.45 15.38
CA ALA A 411 1.78 19.20 16.12
C ALA A 411 2.71 19.96 15.16
N THR A 412 3.14 19.32 14.08
CA THR A 412 3.98 19.94 13.04
C THR A 412 3.26 21.11 12.37
N LEU A 413 2.03 20.88 11.88
CA LEU A 413 1.26 21.90 11.15
C LEU A 413 0.83 23.07 12.04
N SER A 414 0.56 22.83 13.33
CA SER A 414 0.17 23.87 14.29
C SER A 414 1.29 24.86 14.57
N ASN A 415 2.54 24.43 14.39
CA ASN A 415 3.75 25.23 14.62
C ASN A 415 4.30 25.88 13.34
N LEU A 416 3.56 25.79 12.22
CA LEU A 416 3.91 26.47 10.98
C LEU A 416 3.09 27.75 10.77
N PRO A 417 3.62 28.74 10.02
CA PRO A 417 2.84 29.88 9.58
C PRO A 417 1.58 29.44 8.80
N PHE A 418 0.48 30.19 8.96
CA PHE A 418 -0.81 29.87 8.34
C PHE A 418 -1.38 28.49 8.73
N SER A 419 -1.08 28.01 9.94
CA SER A 419 -1.62 26.76 10.49
C SER A 419 -3.15 26.67 10.40
N SER A 420 -3.86 27.81 10.54
CA SER A 420 -5.32 27.90 10.39
C SER A 420 -5.84 27.47 9.01
N ILE A 421 -4.98 27.48 7.98
CA ILE A 421 -5.30 27.00 6.61
C ILE A 421 -4.66 25.63 6.37
N LEU A 422 -3.41 25.43 6.79
CA LEU A 422 -2.67 24.19 6.56
C LEU A 422 -3.32 22.99 7.25
N LEU A 423 -3.72 23.13 8.52
CA LEU A 423 -4.38 22.07 9.28
C LEU A 423 -5.63 21.54 8.56
N PRO A 424 -6.69 22.34 8.30
CA PRO A 424 -7.88 21.82 7.64
C PRO A 424 -7.58 21.29 6.24
N ALA A 425 -6.63 21.88 5.49
CA ALA A 425 -6.27 21.40 4.17
C ALA A 425 -5.61 20.01 4.21
N PHE A 426 -4.70 19.76 5.16
CA PHE A 426 -4.11 18.43 5.35
C PHE A 426 -5.13 17.41 5.87
N LEU A 427 -6.07 17.79 6.74
CA LEU A 427 -7.13 16.89 7.19
C LEU A 427 -8.05 16.47 6.02
N VAL A 428 -8.39 17.41 5.15
CA VAL A 428 -9.13 17.11 3.91
C VAL A 428 -8.29 16.22 3.00
N LEU A 429 -7.00 16.51 2.82
CA LEU A 429 -6.10 15.69 2.00
C LEU A 429 -6.02 14.25 2.52
N THR A 430 -5.71 14.03 3.80
CA THR A 430 -5.61 12.68 4.37
C THR A 430 -6.94 11.95 4.27
N THR A 431 -8.05 12.62 4.58
CA THR A 431 -9.38 12.02 4.46
C THR A 431 -9.69 11.59 3.03
N THR A 432 -9.42 12.46 2.04
CA THR A 432 -9.67 12.17 0.63
C THR A 432 -8.75 11.07 0.09
N PHE A 433 -7.50 10.97 0.57
CA PHE A 433 -6.62 9.84 0.26
C PHE A 433 -7.18 8.51 0.79
N VAL A 434 -7.57 8.44 2.06
CA VAL A 434 -8.15 7.21 2.64
C VAL A 434 -9.46 6.83 1.97
N VAL A 435 -10.33 7.81 1.68
CA VAL A 435 -11.57 7.59 0.92
C VAL A 435 -11.28 7.00 -0.46
N THR A 436 -10.29 7.55 -1.17
CA THR A 436 -9.88 7.09 -2.51
C THR A 436 -9.28 5.68 -2.46
N THR A 437 -8.45 5.39 -1.46
CA THR A 437 -7.89 4.06 -1.23
C THR A 437 -8.99 3.06 -0.91
N GLY A 438 -9.88 3.38 0.04
CA GLY A 438 -11.00 2.53 0.44
C GLY A 438 -11.93 2.18 -0.73
N ASP A 439 -12.29 3.16 -1.56
CA ASP A 439 -13.10 2.95 -2.76
C ASP A 439 -12.38 2.07 -3.79
N SER A 440 -11.11 2.40 -4.10
CA SER A 440 -10.29 1.63 -5.05
C SER A 440 -10.15 0.17 -4.63
N MET A 441 -9.97 -0.10 -3.33
CA MET A 441 -9.78 -1.44 -2.80
C MET A 441 -11.11 -2.20 -2.70
N ALA A 442 -12.20 -1.57 -2.27
CA ALA A 442 -13.53 -2.18 -2.30
C ALA A 442 -13.91 -2.59 -3.73
N TYR A 443 -13.62 -1.74 -4.73
CA TYR A 443 -13.81 -2.06 -6.14
C TYR A 443 -12.93 -3.23 -6.60
N SER A 444 -11.64 -3.19 -6.29
CA SER A 444 -10.68 -4.22 -6.72
C SER A 444 -11.00 -5.59 -6.11
N ILE A 445 -11.43 -5.62 -4.84
CA ILE A 445 -11.92 -6.84 -4.18
C ILE A 445 -13.19 -7.33 -4.87
N ALA A 446 -14.17 -6.44 -5.11
CA ALA A 446 -15.42 -6.82 -5.77
C ALA A 446 -15.18 -7.39 -7.18
N MET A 447 -14.20 -6.89 -7.93
CA MET A 447 -13.83 -7.46 -9.23
C MET A 447 -13.33 -8.91 -9.10
N VAL A 448 -12.40 -9.17 -8.18
CA VAL A 448 -11.82 -10.51 -8.04
C VAL A 448 -12.85 -11.51 -7.52
N VAL A 449 -13.71 -11.09 -6.60
CA VAL A 449 -14.79 -11.92 -6.03
C VAL A 449 -15.87 -12.24 -7.06
N SER A 450 -16.30 -11.25 -7.86
CA SER A 450 -17.34 -11.45 -8.88
C SER A 450 -16.80 -12.11 -10.16
N GLY A 451 -15.49 -11.99 -10.42
CA GLY A 451 -14.87 -12.39 -11.68
C GLY A 451 -15.26 -11.52 -12.87
N ASP A 452 -15.87 -10.36 -12.61
CA ASP A 452 -16.29 -9.34 -13.55
C ASP A 452 -15.36 -8.11 -13.46
N ASN A 453 -15.09 -7.48 -14.60
CA ASN A 453 -14.33 -6.24 -14.68
C ASN A 453 -15.16 -5.03 -14.24
N GLU A 454 -16.49 -5.14 -14.19
CA GLU A 454 -17.40 -4.09 -13.73
C GLU A 454 -18.38 -4.62 -12.66
N PRO A 455 -17.89 -4.90 -11.43
CA PRO A 455 -18.72 -5.38 -10.34
C PRO A 455 -19.86 -4.42 -10.00
N ASP A 456 -21.04 -5.00 -9.73
CA ASP A 456 -22.20 -4.25 -9.26
C ASP A 456 -21.89 -3.44 -8.00
N SER A 457 -22.43 -2.22 -7.95
CA SER A 457 -22.43 -1.29 -6.83
C SER A 457 -22.70 -1.95 -5.47
N LYS A 458 -23.58 -2.95 -5.41
CA LYS A 458 -23.89 -3.69 -4.18
C LYS A 458 -22.70 -4.46 -3.62
N HIS A 459 -21.93 -5.12 -4.48
CA HIS A 459 -20.72 -5.85 -4.06
C HIS A 459 -19.65 -4.89 -3.57
N ARG A 460 -19.48 -3.75 -4.26
CA ARG A 460 -18.55 -2.69 -3.84
C ARG A 460 -18.93 -2.13 -2.47
N LEU A 461 -20.21 -1.81 -2.28
CA LEU A 461 -20.74 -1.28 -1.03
C LEU A 461 -20.58 -2.28 0.13
N PHE A 462 -20.82 -3.56 -0.11
CA PHE A 462 -20.60 -4.63 0.87
C PHE A 462 -19.15 -4.63 1.38
N TRP A 463 -18.17 -4.62 0.47
CA TRP A 463 -16.75 -4.62 0.85
C TRP A 463 -16.33 -3.32 1.53
N ALA A 464 -16.85 -2.18 1.07
CA ALA A 464 -16.62 -0.89 1.68
C ALA A 464 -17.06 -0.86 3.16
N ILE A 465 -18.29 -1.30 3.44
CA ILE A 465 -18.83 -1.37 4.81
C ILE A 465 -18.08 -2.42 5.64
N THR A 466 -17.78 -3.58 5.06
CA THR A 466 -17.09 -4.67 5.75
C THR A 466 -15.72 -4.24 6.27
N MET A 467 -14.92 -3.53 5.46
CA MET A 467 -13.64 -2.97 5.93
C MET A 467 -13.83 -1.98 7.09
N GLY A 468 -14.86 -1.13 7.03
CA GLY A 468 -15.19 -0.20 8.12
C GLY A 468 -15.57 -0.92 9.43
N VAL A 469 -16.36 -1.99 9.34
CA VAL A 469 -16.73 -2.81 10.50
C VAL A 469 -15.51 -3.50 11.11
N VAL A 470 -14.63 -4.07 10.29
CA VAL A 470 -13.40 -4.71 10.80
C VAL A 470 -12.46 -3.67 11.42
N ALA A 471 -12.36 -2.46 10.84
CA ALA A 471 -11.62 -1.35 11.44
C ALA A 471 -12.17 -0.98 12.82
N ALA A 472 -13.50 -0.91 12.97
CA ALA A 472 -14.15 -0.62 14.24
C ALA A 472 -13.86 -1.70 15.30
N VAL A 473 -13.94 -2.98 14.91
CA VAL A 473 -13.62 -4.12 15.78
C VAL A 473 -12.16 -4.07 16.23
N LEU A 474 -11.23 -3.75 15.33
CA LEU A 474 -9.81 -3.64 15.64
C LEU A 474 -9.47 -2.41 16.49
N LEU A 475 -10.18 -1.28 16.31
CA LEU A 475 -10.03 -0.12 17.19
C LEU A 475 -10.48 -0.41 18.63
N LEU A 476 -11.46 -1.31 18.79
CA LEU A 476 -11.91 -1.78 20.10
C LEU A 476 -10.96 -2.81 20.75
N ALA A 477 -9.99 -3.34 20.00
CA ALA A 477 -9.06 -4.34 20.49
C ALA A 477 -7.86 -3.70 21.20
N GLY A 478 -7.70 -4.00 22.50
CA GLY A 478 -6.61 -3.52 23.35
C GLY A 478 -6.73 -2.05 23.80
N ASP A 479 -5.70 -1.55 24.49
CA ASP A 479 -5.67 -0.21 25.13
C ASP A 479 -5.38 0.95 24.15
N GLY A 480 -5.73 0.82 22.87
CA GLY A 480 -5.44 1.89 21.90
C GLY A 480 -5.52 1.55 20.41
N GLY A 481 -5.98 0.35 20.02
CA GLY A 481 -6.39 -0.03 18.65
C GLY A 481 -5.32 -0.06 17.54
N LEU A 482 -4.30 0.80 17.59
CA LEU A 482 -3.28 0.96 16.55
C LEU A 482 -2.45 -0.30 16.38
N ASN A 483 -2.02 -0.89 17.50
CA ASN A 483 -1.26 -2.14 17.49
C ASN A 483 -2.08 -3.28 16.89
N ALA A 484 -3.37 -3.39 17.21
CA ALA A 484 -4.23 -4.42 16.64
C ALA A 484 -4.41 -4.25 15.13
N LEU A 485 -4.55 -3.00 14.66
CA LEU A 485 -4.59 -2.66 13.23
C LEU A 485 -3.27 -3.08 12.53
N GLN A 486 -2.11 -2.76 13.11
CA GLN A 486 -0.80 -3.17 12.56
C GLN A 486 -0.63 -4.69 12.56
N SER A 487 -1.03 -5.35 13.65
CA SER A 487 -0.94 -6.80 13.81
C SER A 487 -1.72 -7.55 12.73
N PHE A 488 -2.95 -7.10 12.44
CA PHE A 488 -3.78 -7.71 11.40
C PHE A 488 -3.16 -7.62 10.00
N ILE A 489 -2.48 -6.52 9.69
CA ILE A 489 -1.79 -6.32 8.40
C ILE A 489 -0.71 -7.39 8.19
N VAL A 490 0.14 -7.60 9.19
CA VAL A 490 1.30 -8.49 9.07
C VAL A 490 0.91 -9.97 9.03
N ILE A 491 -0.10 -10.38 9.80
CA ILE A 491 -0.59 -11.78 9.81
C ILE A 491 -1.04 -12.19 8.41
N THR A 492 -1.80 -11.31 7.75
CA THR A 492 -2.38 -11.60 6.43
C THR A 492 -1.37 -11.53 5.29
N ALA A 493 -0.19 -10.92 5.50
CA ALA A 493 0.90 -10.86 4.54
C ALA A 493 1.62 -12.20 4.32
N VAL A 494 1.61 -13.10 5.31
CA VAL A 494 2.32 -14.38 5.28
C VAL A 494 2.01 -15.21 4.02
N PRO A 495 0.75 -15.60 3.73
CA PRO A 495 0.46 -16.39 2.54
C PRO A 495 0.75 -15.62 1.24
N VAL A 496 0.56 -14.30 1.23
CA VAL A 496 0.81 -13.45 0.05
C VAL A 496 2.31 -13.32 -0.23
N SER A 497 3.17 -13.36 0.78
CA SER A 497 4.62 -13.32 0.60
C SER A 497 5.14 -14.50 -0.23
N ILE A 498 4.51 -15.66 -0.13
CA ILE A 498 4.83 -16.83 -0.95
C ILE A 498 4.46 -16.55 -2.42
N LEU A 499 3.27 -16.00 -2.67
CA LEU A 499 2.81 -15.62 -4.01
C LEU A 499 3.75 -14.59 -4.66
N ILE A 500 4.12 -13.54 -3.92
CA ILE A 500 5.05 -12.51 -4.37
C ILE A 500 6.46 -13.09 -4.57
N GLY A 501 6.90 -14.02 -3.71
CA GLY A 501 8.15 -14.77 -3.90
C GLY A 501 8.23 -15.49 -5.24
N PHE A 502 7.12 -16.08 -5.71
CA PHE A 502 7.09 -16.69 -7.05
C PHE A 502 7.29 -15.69 -8.19
N THR A 503 7.00 -14.40 -7.99
CA THR A 503 7.23 -13.37 -9.02
C THR A 503 8.70 -13.15 -9.34
N LEU A 504 9.61 -13.53 -8.43
CA LEU A 504 11.05 -13.57 -8.71
C LEU A 504 11.39 -14.54 -9.85
N ILE A 505 10.57 -15.58 -10.06
CA ILE A 505 10.73 -16.56 -11.14
C ILE A 505 9.79 -16.22 -12.30
N SER A 506 8.50 -15.99 -12.02
CA SER A 506 7.50 -15.77 -13.07
C SER A 506 7.70 -14.44 -13.79
N GLY A 507 8.22 -13.39 -13.13
CA GLY A 507 8.53 -12.09 -13.72
C GLY A 507 9.56 -12.17 -14.85
N PRO A 508 10.78 -12.71 -14.61
CA PRO A 508 11.75 -12.95 -15.67
C PRO A 508 11.23 -13.87 -16.78
N ILE A 509 10.49 -14.94 -16.46
CA ILE A 509 9.88 -15.82 -17.47
C ILE A 509 8.89 -15.04 -18.35
N ALA A 510 8.01 -14.25 -17.74
CA ALA A 510 7.07 -13.39 -18.44
C ALA A 510 7.81 -12.42 -19.36
N ALA A 511 8.80 -11.69 -18.85
CA ALA A 511 9.61 -10.77 -19.66
C ALA A 511 10.34 -11.46 -20.83
N LEU A 512 10.84 -12.69 -20.64
CA LEU A 512 11.50 -13.48 -21.69
C LEU A 512 10.51 -13.94 -22.77
N LYS A 513 9.35 -14.47 -22.36
CA LYS A 513 8.32 -15.01 -23.27
C LYS A 513 7.46 -13.93 -23.92
N MET A 514 7.40 -12.74 -23.33
CA MET A 514 6.61 -11.62 -23.82
C MET A 514 7.00 -11.28 -25.25
N THR A 515 6.03 -11.29 -26.15
CA THR A 515 6.23 -10.87 -27.53
C THR A 515 6.13 -9.34 -27.60
N CYS A 516 6.94 -8.70 -28.44
CA CYS A 516 6.78 -7.25 -28.63
C CYS A 516 5.40 -6.99 -29.23
N ALA A 517 4.68 -5.98 -28.70
CA ALA A 517 3.40 -5.52 -29.26
C ALA A 517 3.48 -5.45 -30.79
N LYS A 518 2.53 -6.12 -31.46
CA LYS A 518 2.48 -6.15 -32.93
C LYS A 518 2.36 -4.71 -33.41
N LYS A 519 3.29 -4.28 -34.28
CA LYS A 519 3.05 -3.10 -35.12
C LYS A 519 1.87 -3.45 -36.03
N MET A 520 0.67 -2.95 -35.71
CA MET A 520 -0.41 -2.87 -36.68
C MET A 520 -0.13 -1.75 -37.68
#